data_AF-A0AAU2X6S9-F1
#
_entry.id   AF-A0AAU2X6S9-F1
#
_cell.length_a   1.000
_cell.length_b   1.000
_cell.length_c   1.000
_cell.angle_alpha   90.00
_cell.angle_beta   90.00
_cell.angle_gamma   90.00
#
_symmetry.space_group_name_H-M   'P 1'
#
loop_
_entity.id
_entity.type
_entity.pdbx_description
1 polymer ?
#
loop_
_entity_poly.entity_id
_entity_poly.type
_entity_poly.pdbx_seq_one_letter_code
_entity_poly.pdbx_strand_id
1 'polypeptide(L)'
;MRRIYLGIAAATTALLLTGCGSDDSDTDTAGNTTPTTAAAPASSPPELTAEQRASIMAEVGYPPEADAATEAAYVAALDKIDRDIAHGKADKAVSRGRDTCRSIKDHPGNRAKQVEVTQQRWISPTHPEGRTASVAARILDATHEHLCPTF
;
A
#
# COMPACT_ATOMS: atom_id res chain seq x y z
N MET A 1 -46.89 9.91 -3.15
CA MET A 1 -47.25 9.86 -4.58
C MET A 1 -46.18 9.06 -5.33
N ARG A 2 -46.59 7.97 -5.98
CA ARG A 2 -45.75 7.10 -6.83
C ARG A 2 -45.36 7.83 -8.12
N ARG A 3 -44.13 7.63 -8.61
CA ARG A 3 -43.86 7.43 -10.04
C ARG A 3 -42.79 6.33 -10.20
N ILE A 4 -43.20 5.25 -10.85
CA ILE A 4 -42.41 4.13 -11.36
C ILE A 4 -42.30 4.35 -12.88
N TYR A 5 -41.18 3.95 -13.51
CA TYR A 5 -41.01 3.22 -14.81
C TYR A 5 -39.53 3.45 -15.26
N LEU A 6 -38.62 2.47 -15.39
CA LEU A 6 -38.49 1.22 -16.18
C LEU A 6 -37.85 1.42 -17.59
N GLY A 7 -36.78 0.66 -17.89
CA GLY A 7 -36.17 0.39 -19.23
C GLY A 7 -34.71 0.87 -19.36
N ILE A 8 -33.63 0.06 -19.35
CA ILE A 8 -33.11 -1.11 -20.13
C ILE A 8 -32.30 -0.75 -21.40
N ALA A 9 -31.10 -1.39 -21.51
CA ALA A 9 -30.22 -1.68 -22.68
C ALA A 9 -29.26 -0.56 -23.20
N ALA A 10 -28.03 -0.80 -23.69
CA ALA A 10 -27.14 -1.97 -23.80
C ALA A 10 -25.72 -1.55 -24.32
N ALA A 11 -24.75 -2.45 -24.07
CA ALA A 11 -23.66 -2.89 -24.97
C ALA A 11 -22.37 -2.05 -25.26
N THR A 12 -21.26 -2.65 -24.78
CA THR A 12 -20.00 -3.01 -25.47
C THR A 12 -18.96 -1.94 -25.84
N THR A 13 -17.76 -2.11 -25.27
CA THR A 13 -16.49 -1.79 -25.96
C THR A 13 -15.47 -2.88 -25.65
N ALA A 14 -15.09 -3.64 -26.69
CA ALA A 14 -14.05 -4.66 -26.65
C ALA A 14 -12.67 -4.02 -26.82
N LEU A 15 -11.68 -4.44 -26.02
CA LEU A 15 -10.26 -4.31 -26.36
C LEU A 15 -9.63 -5.70 -26.38
N LEU A 16 -8.99 -5.97 -27.52
CA LEU A 16 -8.45 -7.24 -27.97
C LEU A 16 -7.16 -7.61 -27.22
N LEU A 17 -7.04 -8.88 -26.85
CA LEU A 17 -5.81 -9.51 -26.38
C LEU A 17 -4.88 -9.81 -27.57
N THR A 18 -3.68 -9.24 -27.56
CA THR A 18 -2.48 -9.80 -28.22
C THR A 18 -1.54 -10.20 -27.07
N GLY A 19 -0.97 -11.39 -26.95
CA GLY A 19 -0.77 -12.51 -27.87
C GLY A 19 0.57 -13.11 -27.44
N CYS A 20 0.52 -14.21 -26.69
CA CYS A 20 1.68 -14.98 -26.20
C CYS A 20 2.34 -15.69 -27.40
N GLY A 21 3.65 -15.53 -27.57
CA GLY A 21 4.44 -16.28 -28.55
C GLY A 21 5.56 -17.01 -27.84
N SER A 22 5.36 -18.30 -27.57
CA SER A 22 6.41 -19.27 -27.31
C SER A 22 6.72 -19.96 -28.64
N ASP A 23 7.96 -19.92 -29.09
CA ASP A 23 8.46 -20.77 -30.19
C ASP A 23 9.83 -21.32 -29.78
N ASP A 24 9.95 -22.64 -29.87
CA ASP A 24 11.15 -23.43 -29.58
C ASP A 24 11.51 -24.20 -30.87
N SER A 25 12.83 -24.36 -31.09
CA SER A 25 13.52 -25.27 -32.03
C SER A 25 13.91 -24.79 -33.45
N ASP A 26 15.20 -24.44 -33.55
CA ASP A 26 16.25 -24.88 -34.51
C ASP A 26 16.10 -24.76 -36.04
N THR A 27 17.06 -24.06 -36.68
CA THR A 27 17.95 -24.61 -37.74
C THR A 27 19.05 -23.62 -38.18
N ASP A 28 20.27 -24.17 -38.35
CA ASP A 28 21.51 -23.53 -38.80
C ASP A 28 21.44 -22.82 -40.18
N THR A 29 22.22 -21.73 -40.37
CA THR A 29 23.27 -21.61 -41.40
C THR A 29 23.90 -20.21 -41.45
N ALA A 30 25.21 -20.18 -41.14
CA ALA A 30 26.30 -19.33 -41.64
C ALA A 30 26.11 -17.84 -41.96
N GLY A 31 26.86 -17.03 -41.19
CA GLY A 31 27.79 -16.03 -41.75
C GLY A 31 27.31 -14.58 -41.79
N ASN A 32 27.78 -13.75 -40.85
CA ASN A 32 28.48 -12.51 -41.17
C ASN A 32 29.16 -11.89 -39.94
N THR A 33 30.25 -11.18 -40.19
CA THR A 33 31.24 -10.59 -39.29
C THR A 33 30.75 -9.38 -38.47
N THR A 34 31.13 -9.36 -37.17
CA THR A 34 31.47 -8.25 -36.22
C THR A 34 30.85 -6.82 -36.38
N PRO A 35 30.56 -6.09 -35.27
CA PRO A 35 31.40 -6.03 -34.07
C PRO A 35 30.69 -6.22 -32.73
N THR A 36 31.36 -6.94 -31.82
CA THR A 36 31.18 -6.78 -30.38
C THR A 36 31.43 -5.31 -30.03
N THR A 37 30.35 -4.56 -29.89
CA THR A 37 30.37 -3.32 -29.11
C THR A 37 30.41 -3.79 -27.66
N ALA A 38 31.58 -3.68 -27.03
CA ALA A 38 31.69 -3.83 -25.59
C ALA A 38 30.69 -2.87 -24.96
N ALA A 39 29.65 -3.42 -24.31
CA ALA A 39 28.73 -2.62 -23.53
C ALA A 39 29.56 -1.86 -22.49
N ALA A 40 29.54 -0.52 -22.57
CA ALA A 40 30.08 0.31 -21.51
C ALA A 40 29.45 -0.12 -20.18
N PRO A 41 30.21 -0.20 -19.07
CA PRO A 41 29.65 -0.54 -17.77
C PRO A 41 28.54 0.48 -17.48
N ALA A 42 27.30 0.00 -17.37
CA ALA A 42 26.18 0.82 -16.98
C ALA A 42 26.51 1.44 -15.62
N SER A 43 26.59 2.76 -15.57
CA SER A 43 26.78 3.47 -14.31
C SER A 43 25.52 3.26 -13.49
N SER A 44 25.61 2.45 -12.44
CA SER A 44 24.51 2.28 -11.48
C SER A 44 24.15 3.64 -10.89
N PRO A 45 22.86 3.99 -10.81
CA PRO A 45 22.45 5.22 -10.14
C PRO A 45 22.93 5.20 -8.68
N PRO A 46 23.29 6.36 -8.10
CA PRO A 46 23.73 6.44 -6.72
C PRO A 46 22.65 5.90 -5.78
N GLU A 47 23.02 4.96 -4.92
CA GLU A 47 22.13 4.47 -3.87
C GLU A 47 22.02 5.50 -2.74
N LEU A 48 20.80 5.73 -2.27
CA LEU A 48 20.57 6.61 -1.12
C LEU A 48 21.15 5.98 0.16
N THR A 49 21.66 6.79 1.09
CA THR A 49 21.98 6.32 2.44
C THR A 49 20.70 6.07 3.24
N ALA A 50 20.81 5.36 4.38
CA ALA A 50 19.68 5.14 5.28
C ALA A 50 19.12 6.47 5.82
N GLU A 51 19.99 7.42 6.16
CA GLU A 51 19.56 8.75 6.64
C GLU A 51 18.85 9.56 5.56
N GLN A 52 19.33 9.49 4.31
CA GLN A 52 18.67 10.15 3.18
C GLN A 52 17.27 9.58 2.95
N ARG A 53 17.12 8.25 2.98
CA ARG A 53 15.79 7.61 2.89
C ARG A 53 14.88 8.02 4.04
N ALA A 54 15.37 7.99 5.28
CA ALA A 54 14.58 8.36 6.46
C ALA A 54 14.11 9.82 6.39
N SER A 55 14.97 10.73 5.91
CA SER A 55 14.64 12.15 5.75
C SER A 55 13.53 12.35 4.71
N ILE A 56 13.66 11.73 3.54
CA ILE A 56 12.63 11.78 2.49
C ILE A 56 11.31 11.21 3.00
N MET A 57 11.34 10.09 3.73
CA MET A 57 10.16 9.46 4.33
C MET A 57 9.47 10.39 5.34
N ALA A 58 10.24 11.07 6.19
CA ALA A 58 9.70 12.06 7.13
C ALA A 58 9.02 13.25 6.41
N GLU A 59 9.64 13.74 5.34
CA GLU A 59 9.07 14.81 4.50
C GLU A 59 7.72 14.38 3.90
N VAL A 60 7.63 13.17 3.34
CA VAL A 60 6.38 12.63 2.77
C VAL A 60 5.38 12.10 3.81
N GLY A 61 5.67 12.29 5.11
CA GLY A 61 4.71 12.04 6.18
C GLY A 61 4.73 10.63 6.76
N TYR A 62 5.83 9.91 6.62
CA TYR A 62 6.07 8.69 7.40
C TYR A 62 6.83 9.03 8.68
N PRO A 63 6.40 8.50 9.84
CA PRO A 63 7.20 8.62 11.05
C PRO A 63 8.53 7.85 10.90
N PRO A 64 9.52 8.13 11.78
CA PRO A 64 10.69 7.27 11.95
C PRO A 64 10.27 5.81 12.13
N GLU A 65 11.18 4.88 11.85
CA GLU A 65 10.89 3.48 12.17
C GLU A 65 10.71 3.33 13.68
N ALA A 66 9.67 2.60 14.07
CA ALA A 66 9.41 2.27 15.46
C ALA A 66 10.44 1.24 15.92
N ASP A 67 10.86 1.32 17.18
CA ASP A 67 11.63 0.23 17.77
C ASP A 67 10.74 -0.99 18.05
N ALA A 68 11.36 -2.15 18.28
CA ALA A 68 10.64 -3.40 18.49
C ALA A 68 9.65 -3.34 19.67
N ALA A 69 9.94 -2.54 20.71
CA ALA A 69 9.04 -2.39 21.85
C ALA A 69 7.78 -1.62 21.48
N THR A 70 7.95 -0.55 20.69
CA THR A 70 6.85 0.28 20.16
C THR A 70 6.00 -0.51 19.18
N GLU A 71 6.62 -1.27 18.28
CA GLU A 71 5.90 -2.15 17.35
C GLU A 71 5.07 -3.19 18.09
N ALA A 72 5.63 -3.85 19.11
CA ALA A 72 4.92 -4.82 19.92
C ALA A 72 3.75 -4.20 20.70
N ALA A 73 3.95 -3.01 21.27
CA ALA A 73 2.89 -2.28 21.98
C ALA A 73 1.74 -1.90 21.04
N TYR A 74 2.08 -1.40 19.84
CA TYR A 74 1.11 -1.08 18.81
C TYR A 74 0.30 -2.31 18.37
N VAL A 75 0.97 -3.43 18.07
CA VAL A 75 0.27 -4.67 17.68
C VAL A 75 -0.62 -5.19 18.80
N ALA A 76 -0.16 -5.14 20.06
CA ALA A 76 -0.99 -5.49 21.21
C ALA A 76 -2.21 -4.57 21.38
N ALA A 77 -2.09 -3.29 21.05
CA ALA A 77 -3.23 -2.36 21.03
C ALA A 77 -4.24 -2.73 19.93
N LEU A 78 -3.76 -3.09 18.74
CA LEU A 78 -4.64 -3.57 17.65
C LEU A 78 -5.38 -4.85 18.05
N ASP A 79 -4.68 -5.83 18.64
CA ASP A 79 -5.27 -7.10 19.07
C ASP A 79 -6.36 -6.93 20.15
N LYS A 80 -6.25 -5.90 20.99
CA LYS A 80 -7.29 -5.53 21.97
C LYS A 80 -8.54 -4.94 21.32
N ILE A 81 -8.39 -4.27 20.18
CA ILE A 81 -9.53 -3.72 19.42
C ILE A 81 -10.27 -4.87 18.75
N ASP A 82 -9.53 -5.68 17.98
CA ASP A 82 -10.00 -6.87 17.27
C ASP A 82 -8.78 -7.63 16.75
N ARG A 83 -8.65 -8.92 17.10
CA ARG A 83 -7.52 -9.79 16.69
C ARG A 83 -7.47 -10.01 15.17
N ASP A 84 -8.59 -9.78 14.48
CA ASP A 84 -8.66 -9.75 13.03
C ASP A 84 -7.98 -8.49 12.46
N ILE A 85 -7.53 -7.51 13.23
CA ILE A 85 -6.89 -6.32 12.64
C ILE A 85 -5.48 -6.65 12.16
N ALA A 86 -4.67 -7.26 13.03
CA ALA A 86 -3.29 -7.63 12.73
C ALA A 86 -3.18 -8.99 12.01
N HIS A 87 -4.16 -9.90 12.16
CA HIS A 87 -4.16 -11.24 11.55
C HIS A 87 -2.90 -12.08 11.84
N GLY A 88 -2.24 -11.84 12.98
CA GLY A 88 -0.94 -12.46 13.28
C GLY A 88 0.19 -12.01 12.34
N LYS A 89 0.01 -10.92 11.59
CA LYS A 89 0.98 -10.32 10.67
C LYS A 89 1.45 -8.98 11.21
N ALA A 90 2.20 -9.01 12.31
CA ALA A 90 2.69 -7.84 13.04
C ALA A 90 3.33 -6.80 12.10
N ASP A 91 4.33 -7.20 11.31
CA ASP A 91 5.06 -6.29 10.42
C ASP A 91 4.14 -5.60 9.40
N LYS A 92 3.15 -6.34 8.87
CA LYS A 92 2.17 -5.76 7.94
C LYS A 92 1.25 -4.77 8.64
N ALA A 93 0.86 -5.05 9.89
CA ALA A 93 0.04 -4.16 10.67
C ALA A 93 0.81 -2.87 11.01
N VAL A 94 2.09 -2.97 11.39
CA VAL A 94 2.97 -1.82 11.64
C VAL A 94 3.13 -0.97 10.38
N SER A 95 3.48 -1.60 9.25
CA SER A 95 3.60 -0.92 7.95
C SER A 95 2.32 -0.15 7.61
N ARG A 96 1.16 -0.80 7.76
CA ARG A 96 -0.16 -0.19 7.52
C ARG A 96 -0.51 0.92 8.50
N GLY A 97 -0.02 0.85 9.74
CA GLY A 97 -0.13 1.91 10.74
C GLY A 97 0.70 3.14 10.38
N ARG A 98 1.96 2.97 9.98
CA ARG A 98 2.83 4.07 9.49
C ARG A 98 2.22 4.75 8.26
N ASP A 99 1.61 3.96 7.39
CA ASP A 99 0.79 4.40 6.27
C ASP A 99 -0.44 5.23 6.70
N THR A 100 -1.11 4.85 7.79
CA THR A 100 -2.20 5.63 8.40
C THR A 100 -1.67 6.95 8.98
N CYS A 101 -0.46 7.01 9.54
CA CYS A 101 0.14 8.27 9.99
C CYS A 101 0.24 9.32 8.89
N ARG A 102 0.53 8.91 7.65
CA ARG A 102 0.48 9.84 6.50
C ARG A 102 -0.90 10.46 6.31
N SER A 103 -1.97 9.68 6.49
CA SER A 103 -3.35 10.22 6.39
C SER A 103 -3.70 11.19 7.52
N ILE A 104 -3.07 11.07 8.70
CA ILE A 104 -3.20 12.05 9.79
C ILE A 104 -2.57 13.37 9.35
N LYS A 105 -1.34 13.31 8.83
CA LYS A 105 -0.60 14.47 8.32
C LYS A 105 -1.30 15.15 7.14
N ASP A 106 -1.85 14.37 6.21
CA ASP A 106 -2.52 14.89 5.00
C ASP A 106 -3.90 15.54 5.32
N HIS A 107 -4.48 15.22 6.47
CA HIS A 107 -5.81 15.70 6.87
C HIS A 107 -5.80 16.25 8.32
N PRO A 108 -4.98 17.28 8.62
CA PRO A 108 -4.82 17.76 9.98
C PRO A 108 -6.13 18.33 10.53
N GLY A 109 -6.51 17.90 11.73
CA GLY A 109 -7.76 18.32 12.39
C GLY A 109 -9.06 17.77 11.79
N ASN A 110 -9.01 17.07 10.64
CA ASN A 110 -10.19 16.46 10.03
C ASN A 110 -10.35 15.00 10.44
N ARG A 111 -10.74 14.80 11.70
CA ARG A 111 -10.92 13.47 12.29
C ARG A 111 -11.87 12.58 11.49
N ALA A 112 -12.96 13.14 10.97
CA ALA A 112 -13.93 12.38 10.18
C ALA A 112 -13.27 11.78 8.91
N LYS A 113 -12.48 12.58 8.20
CA LYS A 113 -11.76 12.11 7.00
C LYS A 113 -10.68 11.09 7.34
N GLN A 114 -9.92 11.31 8.41
CA GLN A 114 -8.91 10.35 8.87
C GLN A 114 -9.54 8.99 9.20
N VAL A 115 -10.71 8.98 9.85
CA VAL A 115 -11.46 7.74 10.13
C VAL A 115 -11.96 7.09 8.84
N GLU A 116 -12.52 7.86 7.90
CA GLU A 116 -12.93 7.36 6.57
C GLU A 116 -11.79 6.67 5.83
N VAL A 117 -10.62 7.30 5.75
CA VAL A 117 -9.42 6.73 5.12
C VAL A 117 -8.97 5.47 5.86
N THR A 118 -9.02 5.48 7.20
CA THR A 118 -8.65 4.31 8.01
C THR A 118 -9.60 3.12 7.78
N GLN A 119 -10.90 3.35 7.61
CA GLN A 119 -11.86 2.29 7.28
C GLN A 119 -11.46 1.55 6.00
N GLN A 120 -11.13 2.30 4.96
CA GLN A 120 -10.75 1.78 3.65
C GLN A 120 -9.35 1.17 3.62
N ARG A 121 -8.43 1.68 4.45
CA ARG A 121 -7.08 1.12 4.54
C ARG A 121 -7.10 -0.24 5.21
N TRP A 122 -7.88 -0.43 6.27
CA TRP A 122 -7.85 -1.62 7.14
C TRP A 122 -8.80 -2.75 6.71
N ILE A 123 -8.79 -3.09 5.43
CA ILE A 123 -9.53 -4.22 4.84
C ILE A 123 -8.88 -5.57 5.19
N SER A 124 -9.72 -6.57 5.43
CA SER A 124 -9.31 -7.97 5.61
C SER A 124 -10.25 -8.92 4.87
N PRO A 125 -9.91 -10.22 4.72
CA PRO A 125 -10.81 -11.20 4.09
C PRO A 125 -12.19 -11.30 4.76
N THR A 126 -12.26 -11.07 6.07
CA THR A 126 -13.49 -11.06 6.89
C THR A 126 -14.19 -9.68 6.89
N HIS A 127 -13.48 -8.63 6.48
CA HIS A 127 -13.99 -7.26 6.35
C HIS A 127 -13.61 -6.66 4.99
N PRO A 128 -14.12 -7.21 3.87
CA PRO A 128 -13.72 -6.80 2.51
C PRO A 128 -14.10 -5.36 2.17
N GLU A 129 -15.18 -4.85 2.76
CA GLU A 129 -15.67 -3.47 2.58
C GLU A 129 -14.99 -2.46 3.52
N GLY A 130 -14.03 -2.93 4.33
CA GLY A 130 -13.33 -2.13 5.34
C GLY A 130 -13.92 -2.29 6.74
N ARG A 131 -13.31 -1.58 7.69
CA ARG A 131 -13.75 -1.57 9.08
C ARG A 131 -14.94 -0.65 9.28
N THR A 132 -15.73 -0.91 10.33
CA THR A 132 -16.73 0.05 10.78
C THR A 132 -16.06 1.34 11.26
N ALA A 133 -16.76 2.46 11.19
CA ALA A 133 -16.24 3.75 11.66
C ALA A 133 -15.74 3.70 13.13
N SER A 134 -16.43 2.97 14.00
CA SER A 134 -16.02 2.79 15.41
C SER A 134 -14.71 2.02 15.56
N VAL A 135 -14.50 0.96 14.77
CA VAL A 135 -13.25 0.19 14.81
C VAL A 135 -12.11 1.00 14.18
N ALA A 136 -12.36 1.63 13.03
CA ALA A 136 -11.38 2.49 12.38
C ALA A 136 -10.94 3.68 13.24
N ALA A 137 -11.86 4.30 13.98
CA ALA A 137 -11.51 5.34 14.95
C ALA A 137 -10.54 4.83 16.02
N ARG A 138 -10.78 3.65 16.58
CA ARG A 138 -9.88 3.04 17.57
C ARG A 138 -8.52 2.67 16.98
N ILE A 139 -8.48 2.18 15.74
CA ILE A 139 -7.22 1.91 15.03
C ILE A 139 -6.44 3.21 14.82
N LEU A 140 -7.13 4.27 14.40
CA LEU A 140 -6.53 5.58 14.18
C LEU A 140 -5.94 6.15 15.48
N ASP A 141 -6.64 5.98 16.60
CA ASP A 141 -6.16 6.40 17.93
C ASP A 141 -4.91 5.62 18.34
N ALA A 142 -4.93 4.28 18.24
CA ALA A 142 -3.76 3.45 18.54
C ALA A 142 -2.57 3.77 17.62
N THR A 143 -2.84 4.09 16.34
CA THR A 143 -1.81 4.49 15.39
C THR A 143 -1.16 5.82 15.79
N HIS A 144 -1.99 6.83 16.09
CA HIS A 144 -1.50 8.14 16.50
C HIS A 144 -0.70 8.04 17.81
N GLU A 145 -1.23 7.33 18.79
CA GLU A 145 -0.58 7.14 20.10
C GLU A 145 0.79 6.47 20.01
N HIS A 146 0.91 5.38 19.24
CA HIS A 146 2.12 4.56 19.25
C HIS A 146 3.12 4.90 18.14
N LEU A 147 2.65 5.23 16.93
CA LEU A 147 3.53 5.33 15.76
C LEU A 147 3.81 6.76 15.33
N CYS A 148 2.93 7.72 15.61
CA CYS A 148 3.09 9.11 15.18
C CYS A 148 2.47 10.12 16.14
N PRO A 149 2.88 10.15 17.43
CA PRO A 149 2.26 10.99 18.46
C PRO A 149 2.45 12.49 18.25
N THR A 150 3.32 12.88 17.32
CA THR A 150 3.64 14.28 17.01
C THR A 150 2.93 14.83 15.77
N PHE A 151 2.14 14.00 15.08
CA PHE A 151 1.39 14.40 13.88
C PHE A 151 0.01 14.96 14.21
#